data_AF-A0A952CT72-F1
#
_entry.id   AF-A0A952CT72-F1
#
_cell.length_a   1.000
_cell.length_b   1.000
_cell.length_c   1.000
_cell.angle_alpha   90.00
_cell.angle_beta   90.00
_cell.angle_gamma   90.00
#
_symmetry.space_group_name_H-M   'P 1'
#
loop_
_entity.id
_entity.type
_entity.pdbx_description
1 polymer ?
#
loop_
_entity_poly.entity_id
_entity_poly.type
_entity_poly.pdbx_seq_one_letter_code
_entity_poly.pdbx_strand_id
1 'polypeptide(L)'
;MRLVGLIHALRASADAALGDDSSPLRLAGRDGVAGRKAAKRSLDLLEMLEVKTLGNLDAAERDVLWSALRAVRARLDATATELPVLDATAAGLRTDDG
;
A
#
# COMPACT_ATOMS: atom_id res chain seq x y z
N MET A 1 26.26 -1.85 0.38
CA MET A 1 25.42 -0.66 0.07
C MET A 1 24.38 -0.88 -1.04
N ARG A 2 24.50 -1.85 -1.97
CA ARG A 2 23.50 -2.06 -3.04
C ARG A 2 22.11 -2.49 -2.55
N LEU A 3 22.04 -3.33 -1.51
CA LEU A 3 20.78 -3.85 -0.98
C LEU A 3 19.93 -2.78 -0.28
N VAL A 4 20.52 -2.03 0.65
CA VAL A 4 19.86 -0.92 1.36
C VAL A 4 19.25 0.09 0.39
N GLY A 5 19.99 0.46 -0.67
CA GLY A 5 19.46 1.34 -1.73
C GLY A 5 18.25 0.75 -2.45
N LEU A 6 18.22 -0.56 -2.70
CA LEU A 6 17.10 -1.25 -3.31
C LEU A 6 15.87 -1.31 -2.39
N ILE A 7 16.08 -1.56 -1.09
CA ILE A 7 15.00 -1.53 -0.08
C ILE A 7 14.37 -0.13 -0.04
N HIS A 8 15.18 0.93 -0.01
CA HIS A 8 14.68 2.31 -0.06
C HIS A 8 13.94 2.61 -1.36
N ALA A 9 14.43 2.16 -2.51
CA ALA A 9 13.77 2.36 -3.79
C ALA A 9 12.40 1.67 -3.86
N LEU A 10 12.29 0.42 -3.36
CA LEU A 10 11.03 -0.31 -3.30
C LEU A 10 10.02 0.39 -2.37
N ARG A 11 10.47 0.85 -1.20
CA ARG A 11 9.63 1.64 -0.29
C ARG A 11 9.17 2.93 -0.95
N ALA A 12 10.09 3.72 -1.54
CA ALA A 12 9.75 4.98 -2.20
C ALA A 12 8.77 4.78 -3.38
N SER A 13 8.91 3.68 -4.12
CA SER A 13 7.99 3.29 -5.18
C SER A 13 6.59 2.98 -4.63
N ALA A 14 6.49 2.22 -3.54
CA ALA A 14 5.21 1.97 -2.87
C ALA A 14 4.58 3.29 -2.37
N ASP A 15 5.41 4.15 -1.77
CA ASP A 15 4.96 5.44 -1.25
C ASP A 15 4.45 6.37 -2.35
N ALA A 16 5.13 6.41 -3.50
CA ALA A 16 4.70 7.19 -4.66
C ALA A 16 3.43 6.62 -5.32
N ALA A 17 3.30 5.28 -5.36
CA ALA A 17 2.13 4.61 -5.91
C ALA A 17 0.86 4.82 -5.07
N LEU A 18 1.01 4.96 -3.76
CA LEU A 18 -0.09 5.31 -2.85
C LEU A 18 -0.35 6.83 -2.79
N GLY A 19 0.64 7.64 -3.16
CA GLY A 19 0.52 9.10 -3.24
C GLY A 19 0.21 9.78 -1.90
N ASP A 20 -0.13 11.06 -1.99
CA ASP A 20 -0.79 11.85 -0.93
C ASP A 20 -2.30 11.95 -1.27
N ASP A 21 -2.88 10.84 -1.71
CA ASP A 21 -4.22 10.80 -2.29
C ASP A 21 -5.29 10.69 -1.20
N SER A 22 -5.32 11.67 -0.30
CA SER A 22 -6.38 11.85 0.72
C SER A 22 -7.76 12.18 0.11
N SER A 23 -7.91 12.17 -1.22
CA SER A 23 -9.18 12.37 -1.91
C SER A 23 -9.94 11.04 -2.09
N PRO A 24 -11.08 10.85 -1.39
CA PRO A 24 -11.84 9.59 -1.43
C PRO A 24 -12.30 9.19 -2.84
N LEU A 25 -12.59 10.18 -3.69
CA LEU A 25 -13.01 9.99 -5.08
C LEU A 25 -11.91 9.39 -5.95
N ARG A 26 -10.64 9.77 -5.74
CA ARG A 26 -9.49 9.18 -6.45
C ARG A 26 -9.18 7.77 -5.94
N LEU A 27 -9.30 7.54 -4.63
CA LEU A 27 -9.13 6.22 -4.02
C LEU A 27 -10.15 5.20 -4.54
N ALA A 28 -11.39 5.63 -4.72
CA ALA A 28 -12.48 4.81 -5.27
C ALA A 28 -12.37 4.59 -6.80
N GLY A 29 -11.62 5.45 -7.49
CA GLY A 29 -11.43 5.38 -8.94
C GLY A 29 -10.41 4.33 -9.41
N ARG A 30 -10.29 4.19 -10.74
CA ARG A 30 -9.34 3.27 -11.39
C ARG A 30 -7.89 3.51 -10.98
N ASP A 31 -7.55 4.77 -10.71
CA ASP A 31 -6.19 5.18 -10.34
C ASP A 31 -5.82 4.73 -8.93
N GLY A 32 -6.74 4.82 -7.95
CA GLY A 32 -6.56 4.29 -6.60
C GLY A 32 -6.42 2.76 -6.57
N VAL A 33 -7.14 2.04 -7.43
CA VAL A 33 -6.97 0.58 -7.60
C VAL A 33 -5.60 0.24 -8.19
N ALA A 34 -5.17 0.97 -9.23
CA ALA A 34 -3.87 0.75 -9.86
C ALA A 34 -2.70 1.08 -8.91
N GLY A 35 -2.80 2.17 -8.15
CA GLY A 35 -1.82 2.58 -7.14
C GLY A 35 -1.66 1.54 -6.04
N ARG A 36 -2.76 1.05 -5.45
CA ARG A 36 -2.74 -0.04 -4.46
C ARG A 36 -2.12 -1.32 -5.01
N LYS A 37 -2.43 -1.68 -6.25
CA LYS A 37 -1.84 -2.87 -6.90
C LYS A 37 -0.32 -2.71 -7.09
N ALA A 38 0.14 -1.53 -7.48
CA ALA A 38 1.56 -1.22 -7.61
C ALA A 38 2.28 -1.26 -6.25
N ALA A 39 1.70 -0.67 -5.21
CA ALA A 39 2.24 -0.70 -3.86
C ALA A 39 2.30 -2.13 -3.28
N LYS A 40 1.26 -2.95 -3.52
CA LYS A 40 1.26 -4.36 -3.15
C LYS A 40 2.38 -5.14 -3.85
N ARG A 41 2.63 -4.86 -5.14
CA ARG A 41 3.76 -5.47 -5.85
C ARG A 41 5.11 -5.11 -5.24
N SER A 42 5.29 -3.87 -4.79
CA SER A 42 6.50 -3.46 -4.06
C SER A 42 6.63 -4.19 -2.73
N LEU A 43 5.52 -4.41 -2.01
CA LEU A 43 5.50 -5.21 -0.78
C LEU A 43 5.91 -6.67 -1.05
N ASP A 44 5.32 -7.32 -2.06
CA ASP A 44 5.65 -8.70 -2.42
C ASP A 44 7.15 -8.87 -2.71
N LEU A 45 7.78 -7.87 -3.33
CA LEU A 45 9.22 -7.85 -3.59
C LEU A 45 10.05 -7.71 -2.30
N LEU A 46 9.63 -6.88 -1.36
CA LEU A 46 10.27 -6.76 -0.05
C LEU A 46 10.16 -8.06 0.75
N GLU A 47 9.00 -8.73 0.72
CA GLU A 47 8.80 -10.03 1.36
C GLU A 47 9.67 -11.12 0.70
N MET A 48 9.78 -11.10 -0.63
CA MET A 48 10.70 -12.00 -1.34
C MET A 48 12.16 -11.75 -0.94
N LEU A 49 12.57 -10.49 -0.75
CA LEU A 49 13.91 -10.18 -0.27
C LEU A 49 14.13 -10.72 1.14
N GLU A 50 13.18 -10.56 2.05
CA GLU A 50 13.26 -11.10 3.41
C GLU A 50 13.52 -12.61 3.38
N VAL A 51 12.71 -13.36 2.62
CA VAL A 51 12.86 -14.81 2.48
C VAL A 51 14.21 -15.18 1.87
N LYS A 52 14.65 -14.48 0.81
CA LYS A 52 15.90 -14.81 0.10
C LYS A 52 17.17 -14.40 0.85
N THR A 53 17.06 -13.47 1.78
CA THR A 53 18.22 -12.92 2.51
C THR A 53 18.29 -13.39 3.95
N LEU A 54 17.43 -14.33 4.34
CA LEU A 54 17.40 -14.91 5.67
C LEU A 54 18.78 -15.49 6.06
N GLY A 55 19.32 -15.01 7.19
CA GLY A 55 20.65 -15.38 7.68
C GLY A 55 21.83 -14.69 6.98
N ASN A 56 21.61 -13.93 5.90
CA ASN A 56 22.65 -13.28 5.11
C ASN A 56 22.75 -11.76 5.33
N LEU A 57 21.85 -11.19 6.13
CA LEU A 57 21.81 -9.76 6.42
C LEU A 57 22.47 -9.44 7.76
N ASP A 58 23.19 -8.32 7.81
CA ASP A 58 23.63 -7.74 9.08
C ASP A 58 22.44 -7.13 9.87
N ALA A 59 22.70 -6.67 11.09
CA ALA A 59 21.65 -6.12 11.95
C ALA A 59 21.02 -4.83 11.36
N ALA A 60 21.81 -3.97 10.72
CA ALA A 60 21.32 -2.72 10.16
C ALA A 60 20.50 -2.98 8.88
N GLU A 61 20.96 -3.86 8.01
CA GLU A 61 20.25 -4.25 6.79
C GLU A 61 18.90 -4.92 7.12
N ARG A 62 18.85 -5.77 8.15
CA ARG A 62 17.59 -6.35 8.65
C ARG A 62 16.64 -5.29 9.16
N ASP A 63 17.12 -4.35 9.96
CA ASP A 63 16.26 -3.29 10.52
C ASP A 63 15.67 -2.40 9.42
N VAL A 64 16.47 -2.05 8.41
CA VAL A 64 15.99 -1.29 7.25
C VAL A 64 14.94 -2.06 6.46
N LEU A 65 15.14 -3.36 6.21
CA LEU A 65 14.17 -4.20 5.52
C LEU A 65 12.86 -4.32 6.30
N TRP A 66 12.95 -4.60 7.60
CA TRP A 66 11.78 -4.71 8.48
C TRP A 66 11.02 -3.39 8.62
N SER A 67 11.73 -2.28 8.72
CA SER A 67 11.14 -0.94 8.74
C SER A 67 10.36 -0.66 7.45
N ALA A 68 10.94 -0.98 6.29
CA ALA A 68 10.27 -0.83 5.01
C ALA A 68 9.01 -1.72 4.88
N LEU A 69 9.11 -2.99 5.26
CA LEU A 69 7.96 -3.92 5.27
C LEU A 69 6.80 -3.39 6.12
N ARG A 70 7.09 -2.98 7.36
CA ARG A 70 6.07 -2.44 8.27
C ARG A 70 5.44 -1.15 7.74
N ALA A 71 6.24 -0.24 7.20
CA ALA A 71 5.76 1.02 6.65
C ALA A 71 4.80 0.80 5.48
N VAL A 72 5.16 -0.06 4.52
CA VAL A 72 4.33 -0.32 3.34
C VAL A 72 3.03 -1.05 3.71
N ARG A 73 3.09 -2.04 4.61
CA ARG A 73 1.88 -2.73 5.12
C ARG A 73 0.92 -1.75 5.81
N ALA A 74 1.42 -0.94 6.73
CA ALA A 74 0.60 0.06 7.43
C ALA A 74 -0.07 1.04 6.46
N ARG A 75 0.64 1.44 5.40
CA ARG A 75 0.08 2.34 4.38
C ARG A 75 -1.03 1.68 3.57
N LEU A 76 -0.84 0.43 3.16
CA LEU A 76 -1.85 -0.35 2.46
C LEU A 76 -3.11 -0.54 3.32
N ASP A 77 -2.94 -0.88 4.60
CA ASP A 77 -4.04 -1.06 5.55
C ASP A 77 -4.82 0.24 5.79
N ALA A 78 -4.13 1.38 5.89
CA ALA A 78 -4.76 2.70 6.00
C ALA A 78 -5.66 2.98 4.79
N THR A 79 -5.15 2.75 3.57
CA THR A 79 -5.94 2.96 2.33
C THR A 79 -7.09 1.97 2.16
N ALA A 80 -7.03 0.79 2.79
CA ALA A 80 -8.15 -0.16 2.81
C ALA A 80 -9.25 0.30 3.78
N THR A 81 -8.85 0.89 4.90
CA THR A 81 -9.76 1.37 5.97
C THR A 81 -10.49 2.67 5.59
N GLU A 82 -10.02 3.43 4.61
CA GLU A 82 -10.70 4.63 4.09
C GLU A 82 -11.89 4.32 3.16
N LEU A 83 -12.01 3.11 2.60
CA LEU A 83 -13.11 2.74 1.69
C LEU A 83 -14.50 2.34 2.28
N PRO A 84 -14.76 2.16 3.59
CA PRO A 84 -16.02 1.58 4.04
C PRO A 84 -17.15 2.57 4.42
N VAL A 85 -17.18 3.81 3.91
CA VAL A 85 -18.25 4.79 4.27
C VAL A 85 -19.17 5.19 3.11
N LEU A 86 -18.85 4.85 1.86
CA LEU A 86 -19.63 5.31 0.69
C LEU A 86 -20.66 4.29 0.16
N ASP A 87 -20.87 3.18 0.85
CA ASP A 87 -21.78 2.12 0.40
C ASP A 87 -22.77 1.75 1.52
N ALA A 88 -23.93 2.44 1.59
CA ALA A 88 -25.15 1.93 2.24
C ALA A 88 -26.41 2.81 2.14
N THR A 89 -26.34 4.15 1.92
CA THR A 89 -27.54 5.00 2.13
C THR A 89 -28.07 5.79 0.92
N ALA A 90 -27.42 5.75 -0.25
CA ALA A 90 -27.83 6.58 -1.38
C ALA A 90 -28.86 5.95 -2.34
N ALA A 91 -29.11 4.63 -2.27
CA ALA A 91 -29.97 3.93 -3.24
C ALA A 91 -31.39 3.60 -2.71
N GLY A 92 -31.89 4.38 -1.75
CA GLY A 92 -33.21 4.20 -1.12
C GLY A 92 -34.30 5.13 -1.62
N LEU A 93 -34.12 5.86 -2.74
CA LEU A 93 -35.18 6.70 -3.31
C LEU A 93 -36.15 5.83 -4.14
N ARG A 94 -36.98 5.02 -3.46
CA ARG A 94 -38.25 4.59 -4.05
C ARG A 94 -39.14 5.82 -4.10
N THR A 95 -39.29 6.40 -5.28
CA THR A 95 -40.45 7.22 -5.62
C THR A 95 -41.66 6.31 -5.56
N ASP A 96 -42.35 6.37 -4.42
CA ASP A 96 -43.74 5.94 -4.30
C ASP A 96 -44.57 7.07 -4.91
N ASP A 97 -45.01 6.89 -6.15
CA ASP A 97 -46.10 7.69 -6.74
C ASP A 97 -47.26 6.72 -6.94
N GLY A 98 -48.35 6.99 -6.21
CA GLY A 98 -49.53 6.14 -6.08
C GLY A 98 -50.57 6.23 -7.19
#